data_AF-A0A1I0IFN6-F1
#
_entry.id   AF-A0A1I0IFN6-F1
#
_cell.length_a   1.000
_cell.length_b   1.000
_cell.length_c   1.000
_cell.angle_alpha   90.00
_cell.angle_beta   90.00
_cell.angle_gamma   90.00
#
_symmetry.space_group_name_H-M   'P 1'
#
loop_
_entity.id
_entity.type
_entity.pdbx_description
1 polymer ?
#
loop_
_entity_poly.entity_id
_entity_poly.type
_entity_poly.pdbx_seq_one_letter_code
_entity_poly.pdbx_strand_id
1 'polypeptide(L)'
;MKGFSLFLSLAVASLGCSHAQPQVNRQIYVISDEAPGIGGSSEHDCSQEQVDCFERCWNASDRPYPHVKRDEWYYKYCTKKCREEYLECIKEKEKTAQRTPKLTFTRMGAALDWLRAHKTELIVGTVVIIDGLAFLIVIGATGALLLVPAAL
;
A
#
# COMPACT_ATOMS: atom_id res chain seq x y z
N MET A 1 -40.17 -40.89 44.57
CA MET A 1 -40.09 -39.45 44.28
C MET A 1 -38.89 -39.25 43.35
N LYS A 2 -39.14 -38.96 42.07
CA LYS A 2 -38.80 -37.70 41.36
C LYS A 2 -37.30 -37.58 41.04
N GLY A 3 -36.82 -37.51 39.80
CA GLY A 3 -37.52 -37.35 38.52
C GLY A 3 -36.54 -37.52 37.34
N PHE A 4 -37.12 -37.96 36.22
CA PHE A 4 -36.53 -37.99 34.89
C PHE A 4 -36.19 -36.56 34.44
N SER A 5 -34.93 -36.26 34.11
CA SER A 5 -34.55 -35.00 33.46
C SER A 5 -34.02 -35.30 32.05
N LEU A 6 -34.94 -35.30 31.09
CA LEU A 6 -34.66 -35.31 29.65
C LEU A 6 -34.13 -33.92 29.26
N PHE A 7 -32.82 -33.78 29.04
CA PHE A 7 -32.27 -32.60 28.40
C PHE A 7 -32.36 -32.78 26.87
N LEU A 8 -33.34 -32.10 26.28
CA LEU A 8 -33.52 -31.96 24.85
C LEU A 8 -32.55 -30.88 24.35
N SER A 9 -31.38 -31.28 23.83
CA SER A 9 -30.45 -30.35 23.17
C SER A 9 -30.93 -30.08 21.74
N LEU A 10 -31.56 -28.92 21.52
CA LEU A 10 -31.81 -28.37 20.19
C LEU A 10 -30.46 -28.05 19.53
N ALA A 11 -30.07 -28.83 18.51
CA ALA A 11 -28.99 -28.45 17.62
C ALA A 11 -29.50 -27.35 16.67
N VAL A 12 -29.20 -26.09 16.98
CA VAL A 12 -29.40 -24.98 16.06
C VAL A 12 -28.33 -25.10 14.97
N ALA A 13 -28.71 -25.65 13.82
CA ALA A 13 -27.92 -25.53 12.60
C ALA A 13 -28.01 -24.08 12.14
N SER A 14 -27.11 -23.23 12.66
CA SER A 14 -26.85 -21.91 12.10
C SER A 14 -26.21 -22.09 10.73
N LEU A 15 -27.05 -22.09 9.68
CA LEU A 15 -26.65 -21.84 8.30
C LEU A 15 -26.16 -20.39 8.22
N GLY A 16 -24.95 -20.13 8.73
CA GLY A 16 -24.23 -18.91 8.45
C GLY A 16 -23.92 -18.88 6.96
N CYS A 17 -24.36 -17.83 6.29
CA CYS A 17 -24.00 -17.56 4.90
C CYS A 17 -22.47 -17.58 4.78
N SER A 18 -21.93 -18.67 4.26
CA SER A 18 -20.54 -18.77 3.87
C SER A 18 -20.37 -17.93 2.62
N HIS A 19 -20.17 -16.63 2.79
CA HIS A 19 -19.63 -15.81 1.73
C HIS A 19 -18.25 -16.40 1.40
N ALA A 20 -18.12 -16.98 0.21
CA ALA A 20 -16.83 -17.40 -0.32
C ALA A 20 -15.93 -16.16 -0.34
N GLN A 21 -15.06 -16.05 0.66
CA GLN A 21 -14.07 -15.01 0.71
C GLN A 21 -13.22 -15.17 -0.54
N PRO A 22 -12.98 -14.12 -1.35
CA PRO A 22 -12.08 -14.21 -2.48
C PRO A 22 -10.78 -14.82 -1.97
N GLN A 23 -10.36 -15.92 -2.59
CA GLN A 23 -9.15 -16.65 -2.23
C GLN A 23 -7.97 -15.76 -2.64
N VAL A 24 -7.74 -14.67 -1.92
CA VAL A 24 -6.54 -13.85 -2.06
C VAL A 24 -5.41 -14.79 -1.66
N ASN A 25 -4.75 -15.35 -2.67
CA ASN A 25 -3.66 -16.28 -2.49
C ASN A 25 -2.58 -15.58 -1.66
N ARG A 26 -2.55 -15.86 -0.35
CA ARG A 26 -1.65 -15.23 0.63
C ARG A 26 -0.20 -15.74 0.54
N GLN A 27 0.09 -16.62 -0.41
CA GLN A 27 1.38 -17.25 -0.55
C GLN A 27 2.41 -16.25 -1.07
N ILE A 28 3.49 -16.09 -0.31
CA ILE A 28 4.67 -15.33 -0.70
C ILE A 28 5.57 -16.27 -1.51
N TYR A 29 6.00 -15.84 -2.70
CA TYR A 29 6.91 -16.63 -3.54
C TYR A 29 8.31 -16.03 -3.54
N VAL A 30 9.34 -16.86 -3.38
CA VAL A 30 10.74 -16.44 -3.50
C VAL A 30 11.14 -16.51 -4.98
N ILE A 31 11.59 -15.40 -5.54
CA ILE A 31 12.09 -15.28 -6.91
C ILE A 31 13.61 -15.48 -6.94
N SER A 32 14.33 -14.91 -5.97
CA SER A 32 15.80 -14.99 -5.86
C SER A 32 16.24 -14.87 -4.40
N ASP A 33 17.32 -15.53 -4.01
CA ASP A 33 17.89 -15.41 -2.65
C ASP A 33 18.75 -14.16 -2.46
N GLU A 34 19.14 -13.52 -3.57
CA GLU A 34 19.91 -12.27 -3.61
C GLU A 34 19.22 -11.30 -4.58
N ALA A 35 18.84 -10.12 -4.08
CA ALA A 35 18.30 -9.02 -4.86
C ALA A 35 19.44 -8.12 -5.35
N PRO A 36 19.37 -7.60 -6.60
CA PRO A 36 20.24 -6.51 -7.03
C PRO A 36 20.06 -5.33 -6.07
N GLY A 37 21.14 -4.85 -5.45
CA GLY A 37 21.08 -3.77 -4.48
C GLY A 37 20.49 -2.51 -5.10
N ILE A 38 19.30 -2.12 -4.66
CA ILE A 38 18.67 -0.85 -5.04
C ILE A 38 18.89 0.10 -3.87
N GLY A 39 19.72 1.11 -4.10
CA GLY A 39 19.96 2.20 -3.15
C GLY A 39 18.65 2.90 -2.80
N GLY A 40 18.49 3.21 -1.51
CA GLY A 40 17.32 3.91 -0.99
C GLY A 40 17.05 5.19 -1.77
N SER A 41 15.97 5.16 -2.55
CA SER A 41 15.35 6.39 -3.01
C SER A 41 14.93 7.15 -1.77
N SER A 42 15.28 8.44 -1.70
CA SER A 42 14.69 9.42 -0.79
C SER A 42 13.18 9.39 -0.99
N GLU A 43 12.48 8.47 -0.32
CA GLU A 43 11.05 8.32 -0.47
C GLU A 43 10.40 9.39 0.40
N HIS A 44 10.09 10.49 -0.25
CA HIS A 44 9.35 11.60 0.32
C HIS A 44 7.98 11.10 0.82
N ASP A 45 7.73 11.27 2.11
CA ASP A 45 6.42 11.03 2.73
C ASP A 45 5.60 12.32 2.60
N CYS A 46 4.73 12.37 1.58
CA CYS A 46 3.88 13.53 1.31
C CYS A 46 3.06 13.96 2.54
N SER A 47 2.66 13.02 3.41
CA SER A 47 1.90 13.34 4.62
C SER A 47 2.77 14.05 5.65
N GLN A 48 4.00 13.56 5.87
CA GLN A 48 4.95 14.23 6.77
C GLN A 48 5.33 15.61 6.23
N GLU A 49 5.55 15.73 4.92
CA GLU A 49 5.86 17.02 4.29
C GLU A 49 4.71 18.03 4.40
N GLN A 50 3.46 17.58 4.35
CA GLN A 50 2.30 18.44 4.56
C GLN A 50 2.27 19.00 5.98
N VAL A 51 2.55 18.17 6.98
CA VAL A 51 2.66 18.59 8.39
C VAL A 51 3.78 19.60 8.55
N ASP A 52 4.96 19.31 8.01
CA ASP A 52 6.12 20.19 8.09
C ASP A 52 5.88 21.52 7.37
N CYS A 53 5.19 21.50 6.22
CA CYS A 53 4.76 22.70 5.51
C CYS A 53 3.85 23.55 6.39
N PHE A 54 2.85 22.93 7.02
CA PHE A 54 1.90 23.66 7.86
C PHE A 54 2.60 24.28 9.06
N GLU A 55 3.46 23.53 9.75
CA GLU A 55 4.24 24.02 10.88
C GLU A 55 5.14 25.20 10.50
N ARG A 56 5.84 25.11 9.36
CA ARG A 56 6.66 26.23 8.85
C ARG A 56 5.80 27.44 8.51
N CYS A 57 4.68 27.24 7.84
CA CYS A 57 3.77 28.32 7.48
C CYS A 57 3.20 28.99 8.73
N TRP A 58 2.64 28.23 9.66
CA TRP A 58 2.01 28.76 10.86
C TRP A 58 3.00 29.54 11.75
N ASN A 59 4.26 29.09 11.81
CA ASN A 59 5.30 29.68 12.64
C ASN A 59 6.13 30.76 11.93
N ALA A 60 5.87 31.03 10.65
CA ALA A 60 6.57 32.05 9.88
C ALA A 60 6.47 33.45 10.53
N SER A 61 7.61 34.12 10.63
CA SER A 61 7.69 35.50 11.08
C SER A 61 7.19 36.47 10.01
N ASP A 62 7.36 36.13 8.74
CA ASP A 62 6.94 36.88 7.56
C ASP A 62 5.52 36.47 7.12
N ARG A 63 4.51 37.14 7.70
CA ARG A 63 3.11 36.85 7.40
C ARG A 63 2.60 37.67 6.21
N PRO A 64 1.74 37.11 5.34
CA PRO A 64 1.16 37.83 4.22
C PRO A 64 0.34 39.03 4.68
N TYR A 65 0.67 40.23 4.22
CA TYR A 65 -0.15 41.41 4.42
C TYR A 65 -1.51 41.27 3.72
N PRO A 66 -2.64 41.75 4.28
CA PRO A 66 -2.80 42.50 5.53
C PRO A 66 -2.95 41.63 6.79
N HIS A 67 -2.84 40.31 6.69
CA HIS A 67 -3.13 39.38 7.78
C HIS A 67 -1.88 39.09 8.62
N VAL A 68 -1.59 39.99 9.54
CA VAL A 68 -0.42 39.89 10.43
C VAL A 68 -0.68 39.08 11.71
N LYS A 69 -1.91 38.60 11.92
CA LYS A 69 -2.30 37.80 13.09
C LYS A 69 -2.49 36.34 12.71
N ARG A 70 -2.27 35.45 13.67
CA ARG A 70 -2.61 34.02 13.57
C ARG A 70 -4.11 33.86 13.83
N ASP A 71 -4.92 34.16 12.82
CA ASP A 71 -6.37 34.07 12.86
C ASP A 71 -6.89 32.90 12.00
N GLU A 72 -8.21 32.71 11.96
CA GLU A 72 -8.83 31.66 11.16
C GLU A 72 -8.48 31.79 9.67
N TRP A 73 -8.34 33.02 9.18
CA TRP A 73 -7.94 33.26 7.80
C TRP A 73 -6.52 32.73 7.55
N TYR A 74 -5.58 33.02 8.45
CA TYR A 74 -4.20 32.56 8.33
C TYR A 74 -4.09 31.03 8.40
N TYR A 75 -4.90 30.40 9.27
CA TYR A 75 -5.01 28.93 9.32
C TYR A 75 -5.48 28.35 7.97
N LYS A 76 -6.53 28.95 7.38
CA LYS A 76 -7.05 28.54 6.06
C LYS A 76 -6.02 28.77 4.95
N TYR A 77 -5.28 29.87 5.01
CA TYR A 77 -4.21 30.16 4.08
C TYR A 77 -3.11 29.08 4.12
N CYS A 78 -2.56 28.79 5.30
CA CYS A 78 -1.54 27.75 5.46
C CYS A 78 -2.06 26.36 5.06
N THR A 79 -3.28 26.01 5.48
CA THR A 79 -3.92 24.76 5.10
C THR A 79 -4.06 24.65 3.58
N LYS A 80 -4.53 25.70 2.91
CA LYS A 80 -4.72 25.71 1.46
C LYS A 80 -3.38 25.53 0.73
N LYS A 81 -2.38 26.33 1.07
CA LYS A 81 -1.06 26.28 0.45
C LYS A 81 -0.43 24.90 0.58
N CYS A 82 -0.38 24.36 1.80
CA CYS A 82 0.24 23.05 2.04
C CYS A 82 -0.58 21.88 1.44
N ARG A 83 -1.89 22.05 1.30
CA ARG A 83 -2.73 21.07 0.60
C ARG A 83 -2.45 21.04 -0.90
N GLU A 84 -2.15 22.17 -1.53
CA GLU A 84 -1.76 22.22 -2.94
C GLU A 84 -0.44 21.46 -3.15
N GLU A 85 0.57 21.73 -2.33
CA GLU A 85 1.86 21.01 -2.37
C GLU A 85 1.70 19.50 -2.12
N TYR A 86 0.87 19.11 -1.15
CA TYR A 86 0.54 17.70 -0.89
C TYR A 86 -0.07 17.01 -2.11
N LEU A 87 -1.04 17.66 -2.78
CA LEU A 87 -1.68 17.08 -3.96
C LEU A 87 -0.71 16.93 -5.13
N GLU A 88 0.22 17.86 -5.29
CA GLU A 88 1.29 17.75 -6.28
C GLU A 88 2.20 16.55 -5.98
N CYS A 89 2.65 16.40 -4.72
CA CYS A 89 3.44 15.25 -4.27
C CYS A 89 2.73 13.92 -4.56
N ILE A 90 1.46 13.79 -4.16
CA ILE A 90 0.67 12.57 -4.42
C ILE A 90 0.54 12.30 -5.92
N LYS A 91 0.26 13.32 -6.72
CA LYS A 91 0.13 13.19 -8.18
C LYS A 91 1.44 12.72 -8.83
N GLU A 92 2.59 13.15 -8.32
CA GLU A 92 3.89 12.67 -8.78
C GLU A 92 4.12 11.21 -8.38
N LYS A 93 3.78 10.81 -7.15
CA LYS A 93 3.85 9.41 -6.72
C LYS A 93 2.93 8.52 -7.56
N GLU A 94 1.71 8.97 -7.86
CA GLU A 94 0.78 8.25 -8.74
C GLU A 94 1.30 8.11 -10.17
N LYS A 95 1.90 9.17 -10.74
CA LYS A 95 2.53 9.09 -12.07
C LYS A 95 3.71 8.11 -12.08
N THR A 96 4.51 8.09 -11.02
CA THR A 96 5.62 7.16 -10.88
C THR A 96 5.12 5.73 -10.72
N ALA A 97 4.07 5.51 -9.92
CA ALA A 97 3.40 4.22 -9.78
C ALA A 97 2.80 3.74 -11.13
N GLN A 98 2.25 4.66 -11.94
CA GLN A 98 1.75 4.33 -13.28
C GLN A 98 2.85 4.02 -14.29
N ARG A 99 4.01 4.67 -14.18
CA ARG A 99 5.21 4.36 -14.99
C ARG A 99 5.92 3.09 -14.55
N THR A 100 5.59 2.57 -13.37
CA THR A 100 6.17 1.33 -12.88
C THR A 100 5.70 0.20 -13.81
N PRO A 101 6.62 -0.63 -14.34
CA PRO A 101 6.25 -1.69 -15.26
C PRO A 101 5.17 -2.58 -14.66
N LYS A 102 4.10 -2.84 -15.41
CA LYS A 102 3.07 -3.81 -15.07
C LYS A 102 3.29 -5.07 -15.90
N LEU A 103 3.56 -6.18 -15.25
CA LEU A 103 3.73 -7.47 -15.91
C LEU A 103 2.46 -8.29 -15.75
N THR A 104 1.85 -8.74 -16.85
CA THR A 104 0.61 -9.51 -16.80
C THR A 104 0.85 -10.93 -17.30
N PHE A 105 0.41 -11.91 -16.53
CA PHE A 105 0.50 -13.33 -16.84
C PHE A 105 -0.86 -14.02 -16.64
N THR A 106 -1.15 -15.02 -17.45
CA THR A 106 -2.36 -15.83 -17.31
C THR A 106 -2.19 -16.97 -16.30
N ARG A 107 -0.95 -17.39 -16.00
CA ARG A 107 -0.66 -18.53 -15.12
C ARG A 107 0.50 -18.23 -14.18
N MET A 108 0.38 -18.68 -12.93
CA MET A 108 1.40 -18.50 -11.90
C MET A 108 2.76 -19.12 -12.28
N GLY A 109 2.77 -20.36 -12.81
CA GLY A 109 4.01 -21.02 -13.22
C GLY A 109 4.79 -20.21 -14.26
N ALA A 110 4.10 -19.76 -15.32
CA ALA A 110 4.69 -18.93 -16.36
C ALA A 110 5.22 -17.58 -15.84
N ALA A 111 4.50 -16.97 -14.89
CA ALA A 111 4.95 -15.75 -14.23
C ALA A 111 6.25 -15.98 -13.45
N LEU A 112 6.28 -17.01 -12.60
CA LEU A 112 7.46 -17.32 -11.78
C LEU A 112 8.67 -17.71 -12.63
N ASP A 113 8.48 -18.47 -13.71
CA ASP A 113 9.56 -18.86 -14.61
C ASP A 113 10.14 -17.63 -15.33
N TRP A 114 9.28 -16.72 -15.80
CA TRP A 114 9.71 -15.48 -16.43
C TRP A 114 10.46 -14.57 -15.43
N LEU A 115 9.91 -14.36 -14.23
CA LEU A 115 10.52 -13.54 -13.18
C LEU A 115 11.90 -14.09 -12.75
N ARG A 116 12.03 -15.42 -12.64
CA ARG A 116 13.32 -16.06 -12.32
C ARG A 116 14.33 -15.95 -13.45
N ALA A 117 13.89 -15.91 -14.71
CA ALA A 117 14.77 -15.74 -15.85
C ALA A 117 15.23 -14.28 -16.03
N HIS A 118 14.41 -13.30 -15.64
CA HIS A 118 14.67 -11.86 -15.86
C HIS A 118 14.97 -11.10 -14.57
N LYS A 119 15.55 -11.76 -13.56
CA LYS A 119 15.79 -11.19 -12.21
C LYS A 119 16.49 -9.83 -12.20
N THR A 120 17.40 -9.60 -13.15
CA THR A 120 18.17 -8.36 -13.28
C THR A 120 17.37 -7.19 -13.86
N GLU A 121 16.22 -7.47 -14.48
CA GLU A 121 15.31 -6.49 -15.06
C GLU A 121 14.16 -6.13 -14.11
N LEU A 122 14.04 -6.84 -12.98
CA LEU A 122 12.98 -6.61 -11.99
C LEU A 122 13.33 -5.42 -11.09
N ILE A 123 12.43 -4.45 -11.05
CA ILE A 123 12.52 -3.28 -10.18
C ILE A 123 11.60 -3.53 -8.97
N VAL A 124 12.08 -3.22 -7.76
CA VAL A 124 11.24 -3.26 -6.55
C VAL A 124 10.04 -2.33 -6.74
N GLY A 125 8.86 -2.82 -6.37
CA GLY A 125 7.59 -2.11 -6.60
C GLY A 125 6.91 -2.43 -7.93
N THR A 126 7.53 -3.21 -8.83
CA THR A 126 6.87 -3.74 -10.03
C THR A 126 5.59 -4.49 -9.65
N VAL A 127 4.48 -4.13 -10.30
CA VAL A 127 3.18 -4.79 -10.12
C VAL A 127 3.09 -5.94 -11.11
N VAL A 128 2.87 -7.14 -10.61
CA VAL A 128 2.68 -8.36 -11.40
C VAL A 128 1.22 -8.80 -11.27
N ILE A 129 0.48 -8.84 -12.36
CA ILE A 129 -0.90 -9.31 -12.39
C ILE A 129 -0.91 -10.76 -12.90
N ILE A 130 -1.41 -11.69 -12.10
CA ILE A 130 -1.49 -13.11 -12.45
C ILE A 130 -2.94 -13.55 -12.32
N ASP A 131 -3.58 -13.88 -13.45
CA ASP A 131 -4.98 -14.30 -13.48
C ASP A 131 -5.94 -13.34 -12.76
N GLY A 132 -5.72 -12.03 -12.93
CA GLY A 132 -6.52 -10.97 -12.31
C GLY A 132 -6.16 -10.65 -10.85
N LEU A 133 -5.23 -11.40 -10.23
CA LEU A 133 -4.70 -11.10 -8.90
C LEU A 133 -3.44 -10.24 -9.00
N ALA A 134 -3.34 -9.21 -8.17
CA ALA A 134 -2.18 -8.32 -8.13
C ALA A 134 -1.14 -8.79 -7.11
N PHE A 135 0.12 -8.72 -7.51
CA PHE A 135 1.29 -9.01 -6.70
C PHE A 135 2.32 -7.88 -6.84
N LEU A 136 3.17 -7.72 -5.84
CA LEU A 136 4.28 -6.76 -5.83
C LEU A 136 5.60 -7.49 -5.68
N ILE A 137 6.62 -7.00 -6.38
CA ILE A 137 8.00 -7.42 -6.18
C ILE A 137 8.61 -6.60 -5.03
N VAL A 138 9.05 -7.28 -3.97
CA VAL A 138 9.66 -6.67 -2.78
C VAL A 138 10.96 -7.37 -2.42
N ILE A 139 11.79 -6.73 -1.58
CA ILE A 139 12.98 -7.35 -1.01
C ILE A 139 12.66 -7.79 0.42
N GLY A 140 12.86 -9.07 0.71
CA GLY A 140 12.74 -9.64 2.05
C GLY A 140 13.92 -9.27 2.95
N ALA A 141 13.77 -9.51 4.25
CA ALA A 141 14.80 -9.17 5.25
C ALA A 141 16.17 -9.84 5.01
N THR A 142 16.20 -10.96 4.29
CA THR A 142 17.42 -11.68 3.91
C THR A 142 18.07 -11.15 2.63
N GLY A 143 17.52 -10.11 2.01
CA GLY A 143 17.93 -9.64 0.69
C GLY A 143 17.32 -10.44 -0.46
N ALA A 144 16.44 -11.41 -0.18
CA ALA A 144 15.76 -12.19 -1.20
C ALA A 144 14.70 -11.36 -1.96
N LEU A 145 14.56 -11.57 -3.25
CA LEU A 145 13.50 -10.99 -4.06
C LEU A 145 12.23 -11.83 -3.91
N LEU A 146 11.14 -11.22 -3.44
CA LEU A 146 9.88 -11.87 -3.13
C LEU A 146 8.75 -11.32 -4.00
N LEU A 147 7.82 -12.20 -4.38
CA LEU A 147 6.52 -11.85 -4.94
C LEU A 147 5.48 -11.95 -3.82
N VAL A 148 4.92 -10.81 -3.41
CA VAL A 148 3.92 -10.75 -2.34
C VAL A 148 2.56 -10.35 -2.89
N PRO A 149 1.45 -10.87 -2.35
CA PRO A 149 0.10 -10.45 -2.74
C PRO A 149 -0.14 -8.98 -2.41
N ALA A 150 -0.74 -8.23 -3.32
CA ALA A 150 -1.07 -6.83 -3.16
C ALA A 150 -2.58 -6.63 -3.11
N ALA A 151 -3.05 -5.84 -2.14
CA ALA A 151 -4.41 -5.31 -2.15
C ALA A 151 -4.38 -3.97 -2.92
N LEU A 152 -4.98 -3.96 -4.12
CA LEU A 152 -5.23 -2.77 -4.93
C LEU A 152 -6.70 -2.38 -4.84
#